data_AF-A0A163FXL4-F1
#
_entry.id   AF-A0A163FXL4-F1
#
_cell.length_a   1.000
_cell.length_b   1.000
_cell.length_c   1.000
_cell.angle_alpha   90.00
_cell.angle_beta   90.00
_cell.angle_gamma   90.00
#
_symmetry.space_group_name_H-M   'P 1'
#
loop_
_entity.id
_entity.type
_entity.pdbx_description
1 polymer ?
#
loop_
_entity_poly.entity_id
_entity_poly.type
_entity_poly.pdbx_seq_one_letter_code
_entity_poly.pdbx_strand_id
1 'polypeptide(L)'
;MPNMRYVILKGHEGLQFVEMPGDHAYQLSALNLRLNKEIDKLTAPGKPQLPLAVAECDNLDLLQESLSIQGGLDYINELEQAFASLNETEYPLISLLTEIRALQAQLEQWYEEEA
;
A
#
# COMPACT_ATOMS: atom_id res chain seq x y z
N MET A 1 14.90 -17.88 3.44
CA MET A 1 14.08 -17.11 2.49
C MET A 1 12.88 -16.62 3.29
N PRO A 2 12.67 -15.30 3.33
CA PRO A 2 11.51 -14.73 3.98
C PRO A 2 10.23 -15.27 3.34
N ASN A 3 9.21 -15.54 4.15
CA ASN A 3 7.92 -16.01 3.66
C ASN A 3 7.20 -14.82 3.02
N MET A 4 7.03 -14.82 1.70
CA MET A 4 6.28 -13.77 1.00
C MET A 4 4.78 -14.01 1.10
N ARG A 5 4.00 -12.94 1.04
CA ARG A 5 2.54 -12.99 0.99
C ARG A 5 2.03 -11.96 0.01
N TYR A 6 0.84 -12.21 -0.52
CA TYR A 6 0.21 -11.36 -1.53
C TYR A 6 -0.99 -10.66 -0.93
N VAL A 7 -1.00 -9.33 -1.00
CA VAL A 7 -2.15 -8.51 -0.67
C VAL A 7 -2.91 -8.21 -1.95
N ILE A 8 -4.20 -8.58 -1.99
CA ILE A 8 -5.08 -8.34 -3.13
C ILE A 8 -5.88 -7.08 -2.85
N LEU A 9 -5.72 -6.09 -3.71
CA LEU A 9 -6.41 -4.81 -3.62
C LEU A 9 -7.42 -4.70 -4.76
N LYS A 10 -8.61 -4.16 -4.48
CA LYS A 10 -9.65 -3.89 -5.48
C LYS A 10 -9.76 -2.39 -5.71
N GLY A 11 -9.24 -1.93 -6.85
CA GLY A 11 -9.43 -0.57 -7.34
C GLY A 11 -10.65 -0.43 -8.24
N HIS A 12 -10.79 0.73 -8.88
CA HIS A 12 -11.86 0.98 -9.84
C HIS A 12 -11.67 0.19 -11.15
N GLU A 13 -10.41 0.04 -11.60
CA GLU A 13 -10.09 -0.63 -12.88
C GLU A 13 -9.88 -2.15 -12.75
N GLY A 14 -9.92 -2.69 -11.54
CA GLY A 14 -9.77 -4.13 -11.32
C GLY A 14 -9.00 -4.47 -10.05
N LEU A 15 -8.39 -5.66 -10.07
CA LEU A 15 -7.54 -6.15 -8.99
C LEU A 15 -6.09 -5.73 -9.21
N GLN A 16 -5.42 -5.39 -8.11
CA GLN A 16 -3.99 -5.19 -8.01
C GLN A 16 -3.44 -6.22 -7.03
N PHE A 17 -2.21 -6.68 -7.27
CA PHE A 17 -1.56 -7.74 -6.51
C PHE A 17 -0.23 -7.21 -6.00
N VAL A 18 -0.09 -7.11 -4.68
CA VAL A 18 1.13 -6.58 -4.05
C VAL A 18 1.83 -7.68 -3.28
N GLU A 19 3.08 -7.96 -3.62
CA GLU A 19 3.93 -8.90 -2.88
C GLU A 19 4.64 -8.19 -1.74
N MET A 20 4.51 -8.76 -0.54
CA MET A 20 5.05 -8.22 0.70
C MET A 20 5.78 -9.31 1.47
N PRO A 21 6.82 -8.97 2.25
CA PRO A 21 7.32 -9.85 3.29
C PRO A 21 6.18 -10.20 4.26
N GLY A 22 6.12 -11.44 4.73
CA GLY A 22 4.95 -11.97 5.44
C GLY A 22 4.56 -11.17 6.69
N ASP A 23 5.54 -10.70 7.46
CA ASP A 23 5.32 -9.87 8.64
C ASP A 23 4.78 -8.46 8.30
N HIS A 24 4.99 -8.01 7.06
CA HIS A 24 4.60 -6.68 6.58
C HIS A 24 3.29 -6.69 5.77
N ALA A 25 2.85 -7.84 5.25
CA ALA A 25 1.62 -7.95 4.46
C ALA A 25 0.37 -7.49 5.26
N TYR A 26 0.26 -7.94 6.52
CA TYR A 26 -0.82 -7.51 7.41
C TYR A 26 -0.76 -6.00 7.70
N GLN A 27 0.45 -5.43 7.81
CA GLN A 27 0.63 -4.00 8.03
C GLN A 27 0.12 -3.20 6.83
N LEU A 28 0.40 -3.65 5.60
CA LEU A 28 -0.13 -3.03 4.38
C LEU A 28 -1.67 -3.07 4.36
N SER A 29 -2.29 -4.21 4.66
CA SER A 29 -3.75 -4.32 4.73
C SER A 29 -4.35 -3.40 5.79
N ALA A 30 -3.76 -3.36 6.98
CA ALA A 30 -4.21 -2.48 8.07
C ALA A 30 -4.09 -1.00 7.70
N LEU A 31 -2.96 -0.61 7.09
CA LEU A 31 -2.74 0.75 6.57
C LEU A 31 -3.80 1.08 5.52
N ASN A 32 -3.99 0.22 4.50
CA ASN A 32 -4.97 0.43 3.44
C ASN A 32 -6.39 0.64 3.99
N LEU A 33 -6.82 -0.18 4.96
CA LEU A 33 -8.13 -0.05 5.60
C LEU A 33 -8.25 1.28 6.37
N ARG A 34 -7.18 1.73 7.01
CA ARG A 34 -7.16 3.03 7.70
C ARG A 34 -7.21 4.19 6.71
N LEU A 35 -6.40 4.16 5.66
CA LEU A 35 -6.39 5.19 4.63
C LEU A 35 -7.78 5.36 4.00
N ASN A 36 -8.46 4.26 3.66
CA ASN A 36 -9.83 4.29 3.12
C ASN A 36 -10.87 4.89 4.08
N LYS A 37 -10.70 4.74 5.41
CA LYS A 37 -11.60 5.34 6.41
C LYS A 37 -11.36 6.84 6.62
N GLU A 38 -10.13 7.28 6.42
CA GLU A 38 -9.70 8.63 6.76
C GLU A 38 -9.63 9.56 5.53
N ILE A 39 -9.51 9.03 4.32
CA ILE A 39 -9.38 9.84 3.08
C ILE A 39 -10.59 10.76 2.84
N ASP A 40 -11.78 10.38 3.29
CA ASP A 40 -12.97 11.22 3.18
C ASP A 40 -12.92 12.46 4.08
N LYS A 41 -12.07 12.44 5.12
CA LYS A 41 -11.86 13.58 6.01
C LYS A 41 -10.89 14.62 5.44
N LEU A 42 -10.12 14.25 4.41
CA LEU A 42 -9.26 15.18 3.69
C LEU A 42 -10.09 16.16 2.88
N THR A 43 -9.71 17.43 2.95
CA THR A 43 -10.39 18.54 2.27
C THR A 43 -9.70 18.95 0.98
N ALA A 44 -8.43 18.54 0.76
CA ALA A 44 -7.73 18.82 -0.48
C ALA A 44 -8.49 18.27 -1.69
N PRO A 45 -8.59 19.05 -2.78
CA PRO A 45 -9.01 18.53 -4.07
C PRO A 45 -7.95 17.56 -4.62
N GLY A 46 -8.37 16.60 -5.45
CA GLY A 46 -7.44 15.67 -6.11
C GLY A 46 -7.00 14.47 -5.26
N LYS A 47 -7.78 14.10 -4.25
CA LYS A 47 -7.54 12.90 -3.42
C LYS A 47 -7.36 11.66 -4.30
N PRO A 48 -6.34 10.82 -4.04
CA PRO A 48 -6.14 9.61 -4.81
C PRO A 48 -7.32 8.66 -4.64
N GLN A 49 -7.67 7.93 -5.70
CA GLN A 49 -8.60 6.81 -5.55
C GLN A 49 -7.85 5.65 -4.94
N LEU A 50 -8.19 5.31 -3.69
CA LEU A 50 -7.58 4.20 -3.01
C LEU A 50 -8.24 2.89 -3.41
N PRO A 51 -7.46 1.85 -3.75
CA PRO A 51 -8.00 0.51 -3.82
C PRO A 51 -8.31 0.03 -2.39
N LEU A 52 -9.21 -0.96 -2.27
CA LEU A 52 -9.55 -1.59 -0.99
C LEU A 52 -8.83 -2.93 -0.86
N ALA A 53 -8.14 -3.16 0.25
CA ALA A 53 -7.64 -4.49 0.59
C ALA A 53 -8.81 -5.46 0.79
N VAL A 54 -8.85 -6.52 -0.04
CA VAL A 54 -9.96 -7.50 -0.05
C VAL A 54 -9.54 -8.90 0.34
N ALA A 55 -8.26 -9.24 0.22
CA ALA A 55 -7.74 -10.55 0.62
C ALA A 55 -6.23 -10.52 0.85
N GLU A 56 -5.75 -11.51 1.60
CA GLU A 56 -4.34 -11.88 1.71
C GLU A 56 -4.22 -13.39 1.47
N CYS A 57 -3.15 -13.82 0.79
CA CYS A 57 -2.84 -15.23 0.62
C CYS A 57 -1.34 -15.49 0.55
N ASP A 58 -0.94 -16.70 0.90
CA ASP A 58 0.49 -17.08 0.95
C ASP A 58 1.03 -17.42 -0.45
N ASN A 59 0.17 -17.90 -1.35
CA ASN A 59 0.53 -18.26 -2.72
C ASN A 59 -0.47 -17.62 -3.69
N LEU A 60 0.03 -17.12 -4.82
CA LEU A 60 -0.77 -16.49 -5.86
C LEU A 60 -0.23 -16.87 -7.24
N ASP A 61 -1.06 -17.54 -8.03
CA ASP A 61 -0.78 -17.82 -9.44
C ASP A 61 -1.65 -16.92 -10.33
N LEU A 62 -1.00 -16.05 -11.11
CA LEU A 62 -1.68 -15.24 -12.11
C LEU A 62 -1.80 -16.01 -13.43
N LEU A 63 -3.03 -16.27 -13.87
CA LEU A 63 -3.30 -17.07 -15.08
C LEU A 63 -3.37 -16.24 -16.37
N GLN A 64 -3.35 -14.92 -16.27
CA GLN A 64 -3.44 -13.99 -17.40
C GLN A 64 -2.13 -13.22 -17.51
N GLU A 65 -1.52 -13.23 -18.69
CA GLU A 65 -0.23 -12.55 -18.96
C GLU A 65 -0.31 -11.02 -18.78
N SER A 66 -1.51 -10.45 -18.85
CA SER A 66 -1.74 -9.03 -18.64
C SER A 66 -1.71 -8.61 -17.17
N LEU A 67 -1.71 -9.56 -16.23
CA LEU A 67 -1.66 -9.28 -14.80
C LEU A 67 -0.22 -9.35 -14.31
N SER A 68 0.15 -8.44 -13.43
CA SER A 68 1.47 -8.38 -12.82
C SER A 68 1.37 -8.27 -11.30
N ILE A 69 2.39 -8.78 -10.64
CA ILE A 69 2.60 -8.58 -9.21
C ILE A 69 3.49 -7.36 -9.03
N GLN A 70 3.02 -6.40 -8.24
CA GLN A 70 3.78 -5.21 -7.86
C GLN A 70 4.56 -5.49 -6.57
N GLY A 71 5.80 -5.00 -6.50
CA GLY A 71 6.59 -5.07 -5.27
C GLY A 71 6.02 -4.17 -4.18
N GLY A 72 6.08 -4.64 -2.94
CA GLY A 72 5.55 -3.91 -1.79
C GLY A 72 6.14 -2.52 -1.60
N LEU A 73 7.46 -2.37 -1.75
CA LEU A 73 8.13 -1.08 -1.62
C LEU A 73 7.73 -0.13 -2.76
N ASP A 74 7.61 -0.62 -3.99
CA ASP A 74 7.15 0.17 -5.13
C ASP A 74 5.73 0.69 -4.89
N TYR A 75 4.82 -0.17 -4.44
CA TYR A 75 3.44 0.23 -4.10
C TYR A 75 3.41 1.30 -3.01
N ILE A 76 4.20 1.14 -1.95
CA ILE A 76 4.25 2.12 -0.85
C ILE A 76 4.86 3.45 -1.31
N ASN A 77 5.86 3.44 -2.19
CA ASN A 77 6.44 4.66 -2.76
C ASN A 77 5.42 5.43 -3.60
N GLU A 78 4.65 4.75 -4.45
CA GLU A 78 3.57 5.35 -5.24
C GLU A 78 2.49 5.94 -4.35
N LEU A 79 2.12 5.22 -3.28
CA LEU A 79 1.14 5.67 -2.30
C LEU A 79 1.62 6.91 -1.54
N GLU A 80 2.87 6.93 -1.09
CA GLU A 80 3.48 8.08 -0.41
C GLU A 80 3.45 9.31 -1.31
N GLN A 81 3.90 9.17 -2.56
CA GLN A 81 3.89 10.26 -3.54
C GLN A 81 2.48 10.79 -3.80
N ALA A 82 1.49 9.91 -3.91
CA ALA A 82 0.10 10.29 -4.11
C ALA A 82 -0.42 11.18 -2.97
N PHE A 83 -0.17 10.80 -1.71
CA PHE A 83 -0.57 11.61 -0.55
C PHE A 83 0.28 12.88 -0.38
N ALA A 84 1.59 12.80 -0.61
CA ALA A 84 2.51 13.93 -0.47
C ALA A 84 2.25 15.03 -1.52
N SER A 85 1.66 14.67 -2.66
CA SER A 85 1.26 15.62 -3.70
C SER A 85 0.02 16.46 -3.34
N LEU A 86 -0.72 16.09 -2.29
CA LEU A 86 -1.90 16.82 -1.84
C LEU A 86 -1.47 18.14 -1.16
N ASN A 87 -2.02 19.25 -1.63
CA ASN A 87 -1.78 20.57 -1.03
C ASN A 87 -2.68 20.80 0.19
N GLU A 88 -2.42 20.07 1.27
CA GLU A 88 -3.13 20.17 2.54
C GLU A 88 -2.11 20.13 3.69
N THR A 89 -2.33 20.95 4.72
CA THR A 89 -1.48 20.98 5.93
C THR A 89 -2.25 20.53 7.17
N GLU A 90 -3.46 20.04 6.97
CA GLU A 90 -4.34 19.61 8.06
C GLU A 90 -3.83 18.32 8.69
N TYR A 91 -4.11 18.19 9.99
CA TYR A 91 -3.65 17.07 10.81
C TYR A 91 -3.95 15.67 10.23
N PRO A 92 -5.12 15.41 9.61
CA PRO A 92 -5.41 14.10 9.02
C PRO A 92 -4.38 13.68 7.96
N LEU A 93 -3.98 14.57 7.05
CA LEU A 93 -2.98 14.23 6.02
C LEU A 93 -1.62 13.90 6.65
N ILE A 94 -1.19 14.70 7.65
CA ILE A 94 0.08 14.49 8.34
C ILE A 94 0.09 13.12 9.05
N SER A 95 -1.01 12.75 9.71
CA SER A 95 -1.13 11.42 10.34
C SER A 95 -0.99 10.30 9.31
N LEU A 96 -1.71 10.38 8.19
CA LEU A 96 -1.68 9.34 7.16
C LEU A 96 -0.29 9.21 6.53
N LEU A 97 0.35 10.33 6.19
CA LEU A 97 1.71 10.33 5.65
C LEU A 97 2.74 9.75 6.63
N THR A 98 2.58 10.03 7.93
CA THR A 98 3.46 9.49 8.96
C THR A 98 3.38 7.96 9.00
N GLU A 99 2.19 7.40 8.85
CA GLU A 99 2.00 5.94 8.85
C GLU A 99 2.47 5.27 7.56
N ILE A 100 2.24 5.90 6.40
CA ILE A 100 2.77 5.43 5.12
C ILE A 100 4.30 5.37 5.19
N ARG A 101 4.94 6.45 5.65
CA ARG A 101 6.42 6.53 5.76
C ARG A 101 6.99 5.60 6.81
N ALA A 102 6.24 5.31 7.87
CA ALA A 102 6.66 4.33 8.87
C ALA A 102 6.74 2.91 8.26
N LEU A 103 5.74 2.51 7.47
CA LEU A 103 5.78 1.22 6.76
C LEU A 103 6.85 1.23 5.66
N GLN A 104 7.00 2.34 4.94
CA GLN A 104 8.05 2.53 3.93
C GLN A 104 9.44 2.28 4.52
N ALA A 105 9.79 2.95 5.61
CA ALA A 105 11.09 2.79 6.27
C ALA A 105 11.33 1.37 6.78
N GLN A 106 10.28 0.69 7.28
CA GLN A 106 10.38 -0.73 7.68
C GLN A 106 10.70 -1.64 6.49
N LEU A 107 10.06 -1.40 5.35
CA LEU A 107 10.33 -2.16 4.12
C LEU A 107 11.73 -1.85 3.58
N GLU A 108 12.14 -0.58 3.52
CA GLU A 108 13.48 -0.18 3.07
C GLU A 108 14.56 -0.88 3.90
N GLN A 109 14.45 -0.84 5.23
CA GLN A 109 15.37 -1.55 6.12
C GLN A 109 15.38 -3.06 5.83
N TRP A 110 14.20 -3.66 5.67
CA TRP A 110 14.09 -5.09 5.38
C TRP A 110 14.77 -5.46 4.05
N TYR A 111 14.61 -4.64 3.00
CA TYR A 111 15.27 -4.86 1.72
C TYR A 111 16.80 -4.70 1.80
N GLU A 112 17.29 -3.77 2.64
CA GLU A 112 18.72 -3.62 2.91
C GLU A 112 19.31 -4.83 3.66
N GLU A 113 18.53 -5.45 4.57
CA GLU A 113 18.97 -6.61 5.35
C GLU A 113 18.98 -7.93 4.55
N GLU A 114 18.12 -8.06 3.52
CA GLU A 114 18.02 -9.26 2.67
C GLU A 114 18.93 -9.21 1.41
N ALA A 115 19.53 -8.06 1.09
CA ALA A 115 20.44 -7.85 -0.04
C ALA A 115 21.88 -8.34 0.21
#